data_AF-A0A3S0H1M0-F1
#
_entry.id   AF-A0A3S0H1M0-F1
#
_cell.length_a   1.000
_cell.length_b   1.000
_cell.length_c   1.000
_cell.angle_alpha   90.00
_cell.angle_beta   90.00
_cell.angle_gamma   90.00
#
_symmetry.space_group_name_H-M   'P 1'
#
loop_
_entity.id
_entity.type
_entity.pdbx_description
1 polymer ?
#
loop_
_entity_poly.entity_id
_entity_poly.type
_entity_poly.pdbx_seq_one_letter_code
_entity_poly.pdbx_strand_id
1 'polypeptide(L)'
;SKEGLSIASDISILYRVKADQVPNILQTTGRDYENIMILPVFRSAAADVGARYFAKDMHSAERAVIEKAIQAQMNEVLAARGFDIENVLLKNI
;
A
#
# COMPACT_ATOMS: atom_id res chain seq x y z
N SER A 1 -1.41 29.03 1.33
CA SER A 1 -2.21 27.99 0.69
C SER A 1 -2.25 26.80 1.66
N LYS A 2 -3.41 26.16 1.89
CA LYS A 2 -3.53 25.01 2.81
C LYS A 2 -2.95 23.81 2.09
N GLU A 3 -1.62 23.79 1.97
CA GLU A 3 -0.91 22.93 1.05
C GLU A 3 -0.97 21.51 1.61
N GLY A 4 -2.01 20.80 1.19
CA GLY A 4 -1.97 19.35 1.09
C GLY A 4 -0.72 19.03 0.30
N LEU A 5 0.32 18.70 1.03
CA LEU A 5 1.65 18.41 0.51
C LEU A 5 1.44 17.25 -0.47
N SER A 6 1.37 17.56 -1.77
CA SER A 6 1.41 16.59 -2.84
C SER A 6 2.83 16.03 -2.82
N ILE A 7 3.08 15.14 -1.86
CA ILE A 7 4.25 14.29 -1.84
C ILE A 7 4.04 13.35 -3.03
N ALA A 8 4.50 13.76 -4.20
CA ALA A 8 4.70 12.89 -5.34
C ALA A 8 5.88 11.95 -5.02
N SER A 9 5.70 11.10 -4.02
CA SER A 9 6.66 10.05 -3.72
C SER A 9 6.43 8.94 -4.72
N ASP A 10 7.52 8.49 -5.36
CA ASP A 10 7.51 7.21 -6.04
C ASP A 10 7.41 6.11 -4.98
N ILE A 11 6.38 5.27 -5.08
CA ILE A 11 6.12 4.23 -4.09
C ILE A 11 6.33 2.88 -4.75
N SER A 12 7.06 2.01 -4.07
CA SER A 12 7.29 0.64 -4.51
C SER A 12 6.62 -0.32 -3.54
N ILE A 13 5.86 -1.27 -4.08
CA ILE A 13 5.16 -2.30 -3.32
C ILE A 13 5.74 -3.64 -3.77
N LEU A 14 6.39 -4.35 -2.84
CA LEU A 14 6.81 -5.72 -3.05
C LEU A 14 5.74 -6.64 -2.50
N TYR A 15 5.23 -7.53 -3.34
CA TYR A 15 4.21 -8.49 -2.95
C TYR A 15 4.40 -9.82 -3.68
N ARG A 16 3.82 -10.86 -3.09
CA ARG A 16 3.79 -12.21 -3.66
C ARG A 16 2.35 -12.70 -3.74
N VAL A 17 2.03 -13.41 -4.83
CA VAL A 17 0.75 -14.10 -4.98
C VAL A 17 0.88 -15.52 -4.47
N LYS A 18 -0.07 -15.97 -3.65
CA LYS A 18 -0.15 -17.37 -3.21
C LYS A 18 -0.45 -18.25 -4.42
N ALA A 19 0.41 -19.24 -4.68
CA ALA A 19 0.38 -20.03 -5.91
C ALA A 19 -0.97 -20.73 -6.16
N ASP A 20 -1.61 -21.20 -5.08
CA ASP A 20 -2.94 -21.83 -5.10
C ASP A 20 -4.07 -20.85 -5.46
N GLN A 21 -3.87 -19.54 -5.25
CA GLN A 21 -4.87 -18.51 -5.54
C GLN A 21 -4.70 -17.89 -6.94
N VAL A 22 -3.58 -18.13 -7.63
CA VAL A 22 -3.31 -17.56 -8.96
C VAL A 22 -4.42 -17.86 -9.98
N PRO A 23 -4.93 -19.11 -10.13
CA PRO A 23 -5.99 -19.39 -11.08
C PRO A 23 -7.28 -18.60 -10.76
N ASN A 24 -7.65 -18.52 -9.48
CA ASN A 24 -8.83 -17.81 -9.03
C ASN A 24 -8.73 -16.30 -9.29
N ILE A 25 -7.57 -15.70 -8.99
CA ILE A 25 -7.31 -14.27 -9.26
C ILE A 25 -7.42 -13.97 -10.76
N LEU A 26 -6.82 -14.81 -11.61
CA LEU A 26 -6.87 -14.63 -13.05
C LEU A 26 -8.27 -14.84 -13.64
N GLN A 27 -9.08 -15.72 -13.05
CA GLN A 27 -10.46 -15.95 -13.50
C GLN A 27 -11.41 -14.84 -13.06
N THR A 28 -11.25 -14.33 -11.83
CA THR A 28 -12.17 -13.35 -11.25
C THR A 28 -11.83 -11.90 -11.62
N THR A 29 -10.54 -11.58 -11.65
CA THR A 29 -10.04 -10.21 -11.85
C THR A 29 -9.28 -10.04 -13.16
N GLY A 30 -8.68 -11.12 -13.67
CA GLY A 30 -7.86 -11.07 -14.87
C GLY A 30 -6.44 -10.60 -14.61
N ARG A 31 -5.71 -10.31 -15.69
CA ARG A 31 -4.30 -9.88 -15.62
C ARG A 31 -4.10 -8.49 -15.03
N ASP A 32 -5.17 -7.70 -14.97
CA ASP A 32 -5.14 -6.32 -14.45
C ASP A 32 -5.38 -6.24 -12.93
N TYR A 33 -5.14 -7.35 -12.21
CA TYR A 33 -5.37 -7.44 -10.78
C TYR A 33 -4.58 -6.42 -9.96
N GLU A 34 -3.45 -5.94 -10.47
CA GLU A 34 -2.66 -4.87 -9.83
C GLU A 34 -3.45 -3.55 -9.76
N ASN A 35 -4.02 -3.12 -10.88
CA ASN A 35 -4.79 -1.87 -10.94
C ASN A 35 -6.16 -1.98 -10.26
N ILE A 36 -6.72 -3.19 -10.22
CA ILE A 36 -8.05 -3.44 -9.66
C ILE A 36 -8.01 -3.70 -8.14
N MET A 37 -6.95 -4.33 -7.64
CA MET A 37 -6.85 -4.72 -6.22
C MET A 37 -5.68 -4.05 -5.50
N ILE A 38 -4.46 -4.16 -6.01
CA ILE A 38 -3.26 -3.72 -5.28
C ILE A 38 -3.24 -2.20 -5.12
N LEU A 39 -3.33 -1.44 -6.23
CA LEU A 39 -3.24 0.01 -6.20
C LEU A 39 -4.40 0.68 -5.44
N PRO A 40 -5.68 0.26 -5.57
CA PRO A 40 -6.77 0.86 -4.80
C PRO A 40 -6.62 0.64 -3.29
N VAL A 41 -6.25 -0.58 -2.86
CA VAL A 41 -6.03 -0.87 -1.44
C VAL A 41 -4.84 -0.06 -0.91
N PHE A 42 -3.75 0.03 -1.68
CA PHE A 42 -2.62 0.86 -1.33
C PHE A 42 -3.03 2.34 -1.14
N ARG A 43 -3.76 2.94 -2.10
CA ARG A 43 -4.20 4.35 -2.00
C ARG A 43 -5.04 4.61 -0.76
N SER A 44 -5.95 3.69 -0.44
CA SER A 44 -6.78 3.80 0.78
C SER A 44 -5.94 3.71 2.05
N ALA A 45 -5.03 2.74 2.12
CA ALA A 45 -4.15 2.57 3.28
C ALA A 45 -3.21 3.77 3.46
N ALA A 46 -2.60 4.26 2.38
CA ALA A 46 -1.75 5.44 2.39
C ALA A 46 -2.49 6.71 2.83
N ALA A 47 -3.73 6.91 2.40
CA ALA A 47 -4.55 8.04 2.82
C ALA A 47 -4.90 7.99 4.33
N ASP A 48 -5.32 6.82 4.83
CA ASP A 48 -5.68 6.63 6.24
C ASP A 48 -4.45 6.72 7.16
N VAL A 49 -3.34 6.09 6.78
CA VAL A 49 -2.06 6.27 7.47
C VAL A 49 -1.64 7.74 7.42
N GLY A 50 -1.56 8.35 6.23
CA GLY A 50 -1.18 9.76 6.07
C GLY A 50 -1.98 10.70 6.98
N ALA A 51 -3.31 10.60 6.98
CA ALA A 51 -4.17 11.42 7.83
C ALA A 51 -3.87 11.29 9.33
N ARG A 52 -3.49 10.09 9.80
CA ARG A 52 -3.12 9.84 11.20
C ARG A 52 -1.75 10.39 11.56
N TYR A 53 -0.78 10.37 10.64
CA TYR A 53 0.58 10.82 10.91
C TYR A 53 0.79 12.33 10.63
N PHE A 54 0.02 12.99 9.75
CA PHE A 54 0.05 14.46 9.61
C PHE A 54 -0.39 15.21 10.88
N ALA A 55 -1.07 14.54 11.82
CA ALA A 55 -1.48 15.12 13.11
C ALA A 55 -0.37 15.10 14.19
N LYS A 56 0.79 14.52 13.89
CA LYS A 56 1.95 14.32 14.79
C LYS A 56 3.20 14.76 14.02
N ASP A 57 4.13 15.50 14.59
CA ASP A 57 5.22 16.14 13.82
C ASP A 57 6.08 15.14 13.00
N MET A 58 6.04 15.25 11.67
CA MET A 58 6.67 14.31 10.72
C MET A 58 8.19 14.51 10.60
N HIS A 59 8.95 13.93 11.54
CA HIS A 59 10.42 13.83 11.46
C HIS A 59 10.87 12.50 10.80
N SER A 60 12.11 12.45 10.30
CA SER A 60 12.67 11.32 9.51
C SER A 60 12.56 9.93 10.16
N ALA A 61 12.38 9.85 11.48
CA ALA A 61 12.12 8.63 12.23
C ALA A 61 10.75 7.98 11.93
N GLU A 62 9.83 8.70 11.28
CA GLU A 62 8.45 8.24 11.04
C GLU A 62 8.25 7.51 9.70
N ARG A 63 9.17 7.65 8.74
CA ARG A 63 9.00 7.04 7.40
C ARG A 63 8.87 5.52 7.45
N ALA A 64 9.77 4.85 8.18
CA ALA A 64 9.71 3.40 8.33
C ALA A 64 8.45 2.95 9.10
N VAL A 65 7.93 3.80 9.98
CA VAL A 65 6.68 3.54 10.71
C VAL A 65 5.49 3.65 9.76
N ILE A 66 5.46 4.66 8.90
CA ILE A 66 4.43 4.85 7.87
C ILE A 66 4.46 3.67 6.88
N GLU A 67 5.64 3.30 6.37
CA GLU A 67 5.81 2.15 5.46
C GLU A 67 5.25 0.86 6.06
N LYS A 68 5.60 0.56 7.32
CA LYS A 68 5.08 -0.61 8.04
C LYS A 68 3.57 -0.53 8.29
N ALA A 69 3.05 0.64 8.63
CA ALA A 69 1.63 0.83 8.88
C ALA A 69 0.81 0.61 7.60
N ILE A 70 1.27 1.14 6.46
CA ILE A 70 0.64 0.91 5.16
C ILE A 70 0.70 -0.58 4.81
N GLN A 71 1.88 -1.21 4.94
CA GLN A 71 2.04 -2.64 4.69
C GLN A 71 1.05 -3.49 5.51
N ALA A 72 0.95 -3.23 6.82
CA ALA A 72 0.05 -3.97 7.71
C ALA A 72 -1.40 -3.84 7.25
N GLN A 73 -1.85 -2.61 6.98
CA GLN A 73 -3.22 -2.34 6.55
C GLN A 73 -3.53 -2.94 5.16
N MET A 74 -2.56 -2.97 4.25
CA MET A 74 -2.73 -3.67 2.98
C MET A 74 -2.88 -5.18 3.19
N ASN A 75 -2.07 -5.78 4.08
CA ASN A 75 -2.14 -7.22 4.38
C ASN A 75 -3.48 -7.62 5.02
N GLU A 76 -4.08 -6.78 5.85
CA GLU A 76 -5.42 -7.03 6.42
C GLU A 76 -6.48 -7.29 5.34
N VAL A 77 -6.38 -6.60 4.20
CA VAL A 77 -7.35 -6.71 3.10
C VAL A 77 -6.94 -7.76 2.08
N LEU A 78 -5.65 -7.80 1.71
CA LEU A 78 -5.17 -8.57 0.56
C LEU A 78 -4.74 -10.00 0.90
N ALA A 79 -4.43 -10.31 2.16
CA ALA A 79 -4.06 -11.67 2.58
C ALA A 79 -5.17 -12.70 2.33
N ALA A 80 -6.42 -12.30 2.55
CA ALA A 80 -7.61 -13.09 2.27
C ALA A 80 -7.87 -13.27 0.77
N ARG A 81 -7.28 -12.42 -0.08
CA ARG A 81 -7.41 -12.44 -1.54
C ARG A 81 -6.24 -13.12 -2.24
N GLY A 82 -5.33 -13.70 -1.48
CA GLY A 82 -4.19 -14.45 -2.03
C GLY A 82 -2.94 -13.62 -2.28
N PHE A 83 -2.83 -12.41 -1.75
CA PHE A 83 -1.60 -11.61 -1.84
C PHE A 83 -0.95 -11.46 -0.49
N ASP A 84 0.37 -11.47 -0.47
CA ASP A 84 1.21 -11.28 0.71
C ASP A 84 2.07 -10.04 0.43
N ILE A 85 1.83 -8.96 1.17
CA ILE A 85 2.57 -7.70 1.01
C ILE A 85 3.83 -7.77 1.86
N GLU A 86 4.97 -7.91 1.18
CA GLU A 86 6.27 -8.12 1.81
C GLU A 86 6.89 -6.80 2.26
N ASN A 87 6.80 -5.76 1.44
CA ASN A 87 7.32 -4.44 1.75
C ASN A 87 6.56 -3.33 1.01
N VAL A 88 6.48 -2.17 1.67
CA VAL A 88 6.10 -0.89 1.05
C VAL A 88 7.26 0.08 1.26
N LEU A 89 7.69 0.74 0.20
CA LEU A 89 8.83 1.65 0.20
C LEU A 89 8.42 3.00 -0.38
N LEU A 90 8.50 4.06 0.44
CA LEU A 90 8.20 5.42 0.05
C LEU A 90 9.47 6.09 -0.48
N LYS A 91 9.81 6.00 -1.77
CA LYS A 91 11.04 6.64 -2.26
C LYS A 91 10.92 8.17 -2.15
N ASN A 92 12.07 8.81 -1.92
CA ASN A 92 12.14 10.26 -1.82
C ASN A 92 11.78 10.91 -3.16
N ILE A 93 11.13 12.07 -3.03
CA ILE A 93 10.97 13.10 -4.07
C ILE A 93 12.26 13.91 -4.16
#